data_AF-A0A3B8Z3Q7-F1
#
_entry.id   AF-A0A3B8Z3Q7-F1
#
_cell.length_a   1.000
_cell.length_b   1.000
_cell.length_c   1.000
_cell.angle_alpha   90.00
_cell.angle_beta   90.00
_cell.angle_gamma   90.00
#
_symmetry.space_group_name_H-M   'P 1'
#
loop_
_entity.id
_entity.type
_entity.pdbx_description
1 polymer ?
#
loop_
_entity_poly.entity_id
_entity_poly.type
_entity_poly.pdbx_seq_one_letter_code
_entity_poly.pdbx_strand_id
1 'polypeptide(L)' 'MVAWNSANSKKNTFNWSVVFAHQIDSQRSVSAGVTCMNDYHHDRDVTHGRVMLNYWGRF' A
#
# COMPACT_ATOMS: atom_id res chain seq x y z
N MET A 1 -28.29 3.57 -0.76
CA MET A 1 -28.33 3.69 -2.23
C MET A 1 -27.06 4.39 -2.64
N VAL A 2 -26.05 3.66 -3.13
CA VAL A 2 -24.76 4.24 -3.51
C VAL A 2 -24.92 4.82 -4.91
N ALA A 3 -24.85 6.13 -5.03
CA ALA A 3 -24.91 6.83 -6.31
C ALA A 3 -23.61 6.55 -7.07
N TRP A 4 -23.70 5.72 -8.11
CA TRP A 4 -22.62 5.53 -9.08
C TRP A 4 -22.77 6.60 -10.16
N ASN A 5 -22.17 7.76 -9.95
CA ASN A 5 -22.06 8.76 -10.99
C ASN A 5 -20.86 8.42 -11.88
N SER A 6 -21.18 7.85 -13.04
CA SER A 6 -20.28 7.75 -14.18
C SER A 6 -20.05 9.16 -14.74
N ALA A 7 -18.90 9.74 -14.44
CA ALA A 7 -18.46 11.00 -15.05
C ALA A 7 -16.95 10.95 -15.29
N ASN A 8 -16.57 10.85 -16.57
CA ASN A 8 -15.23 11.03 -17.15
C ASN A 8 -14.12 10.14 -16.56
N SER A 9 -13.80 9.07 -17.30
CA SER A 9 -12.63 8.20 -17.11
C SER A 9 -11.31 9.00 -17.26
N LYS A 10 -10.95 9.76 -16.23
CA LYS A 10 -9.54 9.92 -15.86
C LYS A 10 -9.20 8.61 -15.16
N LYS A 11 -8.41 7.75 -15.84
CA LYS A 11 -8.04 6.42 -15.33
C LYS A 11 -7.61 6.53 -13.87
N ASN A 12 -8.33 5.81 -13.03
CA ASN A 12 -8.41 6.09 -11.61
C ASN A 12 -7.16 5.53 -10.92
N THR A 13 -6.14 6.37 -10.75
CA THR A 13 -5.00 6.10 -9.88
C THR A 13 -5.51 5.87 -8.46
N PHE A 14 -5.28 4.68 -7.91
CA PHE A 14 -5.59 4.36 -6.52
C PHE A 14 -4.34 3.85 -5.80
N ASN A 15 -4.25 4.19 -4.52
CA ASN A 15 -3.18 3.76 -3.63
C ASN A 15 -3.78 3.38 -2.28
N TRP A 16 -3.52 2.16 -1.81
CA TRP A 16 -3.85 1.74 -0.46
C TRP A 16 -2.68 1.01 0.20
N SER A 17 -2.62 1.11 1.52
CA SER A 17 -1.58 0.47 2.34
C SER A 17 -2.15 -0.03 3.65
N VAL A 18 -1.73 -1.22 4.07
CA VAL A 18 -1.97 -1.76 5.41
C VAL A 18 -0.62 -2.04 6.04
N VAL A 19 -0.39 -1.50 7.25
CA VAL A 19 0.88 -1.65 7.97
C VAL A 19 0.60 -2.09 9.40
N PHE A 20 1.35 -3.08 9.85
CA PHE A 20 1.41 -3.55 11.23
C PHE A 20 2.80 -3.26 11.80
N ALA A 21 2.84 -2.72 13.00
CA ALA A 21 4.08 -2.52 13.76
C ALA A 21 3.90 -3.09 15.17
N HIS A 22 4.92 -3.81 15.64
CA HIS A 22 4.94 -4.38 16.97
C HIS A 22 6.31 -4.17 17.63
N GLN A 23 6.27 -3.63 18.83
CA GLN A 23 7.46 -3.49 19.67
C GLN A 23 7.61 -4.75 20.51
N ILE A 24 8.76 -5.42 20.38
CA ILE A 24 9.07 -6.65 21.12
C ILE A 24 9.56 -6.27 22.53
N ASP A 25 10.48 -5.31 22.60
CA ASP A 25 11.00 -4.73 23.85
C ASP A 25 11.56 -3.31 23.63
N SER A 26 12.30 -2.76 24.60
CA SER A 26 12.86 -1.41 24.52
C SER A 26 13.93 -1.21 23.44
N GLN A 27 14.49 -2.30 22.88
CA GLN A 27 15.57 -2.27 21.90
C GLN A 27 15.21 -2.92 20.56
N ARG A 28 14.10 -3.66 20.49
CA ARG A 28 13.72 -4.45 19.31
C ARG A 28 12.28 -4.20 18.87
N SER A 29 12.09 -4.03 17.58
CA SER A 29 10.78 -3.86 16.95
C SER A 29 10.71 -4.51 15.57
N VAL A 30 9.50 -4.91 15.18
CA VAL A 30 9.20 -5.46 13.86
C VAL A 30 8.06 -4.69 13.21
N SER A 31 8.10 -4.57 11.89
CA SER A 31 6.99 -4.04 11.11
C SER A 31 6.79 -4.87 9.85
N ALA A 32 5.54 -5.05 9.45
CA ALA A 32 5.18 -5.66 8.17
C ALA A 32 4.10 -4.81 7.50
N GLY A 33 4.09 -4.78 6.17
CA GLY A 33 3.08 -4.04 5.45
C GLY A 33 2.92 -4.49 4.01
N VAL A 34 1.74 -4.21 3.48
CA VAL A 34 1.41 -4.40 2.07
C VAL A 34 0.92 -3.08 1.52
N THR A 35 1.42 -2.74 0.34
CA THR A 35 1.04 -1.54 -0.42
C THR A 35 0.61 -1.97 -1.80
N CYS A 36 -0.44 -1.35 -2.32
CA CYS A 36 -0.92 -1.55 -3.67
C CYS A 36 -1.13 -0.18 -4.32
N MET A 37 -0.55 0.00 -5.51
CA MET A 37 -0.55 1.25 -6.24
C MET A 37 -0.91 0.93 -7.69
N ASN A 38 -1.88 1.63 -8.28
CA ASN A 38 -2.11 1.56 -9.71
C ASN A 38 -1.53 2.81 -10.37
N ASP A 39 -0.48 2.63 -11.18
CA ASP A 39 0.08 3.70 -12.00
C ASP A 39 -0.49 3.62 -13.42
N TYR A 40 -0.83 4.78 -13.97
CA TYR A 40 -1.35 4.87 -15.32
C TYR A 40 -0.25 5.36 -16.27
N HIS A 41 0.20 4.48 -17.16
CA HIS A 41 1.26 4.79 -18.12
C HIS A 41 0.80 4.47 -19.54
N HIS A 42 0.79 5.48 -20.43
CA HIS A 42 0.58 5.33 -21.88
C HIS A 42 -0.43 4.23 -22.27
N ASP A 43 -1.68 4.40 -21.86
CA ASP A 43 -2.81 3.51 -22.16
C ASP A 43 -2.91 2.19 -21.42
N ARG A 44 -2.02 1.88 -20.48
CA ARG A 44 -2.12 0.70 -19.60
C ARG A 44 -2.24 1.07 -18.13
N ASP A 45 -3.16 0.40 -17.44
CA ASP A 45 -3.23 0.39 -15.99
C ASP A 45 -2.25 -0.66 -15.47
N VAL A 46 -1.20 -0.22 -14.76
CA VAL A 46 -0.21 -1.12 -14.16
C VAL A 46 -0.38 -1.11 -12.64
N THR A 47 -0.83 -2.25 -12.10
CA THR A 47 -0.97 -2.43 -10.66
C THR A 47 0.32 -3.00 -10.08
N HIS A 48 0.92 -2.25 -9.16
CA HIS A 48 2.10 -2.61 -8.39
C HIS A 48 1.70 -3.02 -6.98
N GLY A 49 2.08 -4.23 -6.57
CA GLY A 49 2.03 -4.67 -5.18
C GLY A 49 3.43 -4.69 -4.58
N ARG A 50 3.59 -4.19 -3.36
CA ARG A 50 4.83 -4.31 -2.59
C ARG A 50 4.55 -4.79 -1.18
N VAL A 51 5.32 -5.79 -0.77
CA VAL A 51 5.38 -6.29 0.60
C VAL A 51 6.65 -5.74 1.26
N MET A 52 6.54 -5.29 2.50
CA MET A 52 7.65 -4.84 3.33
C MET A 52 7.69 -5.64 4.61
N LEU A 53 8.89 -6.07 4.99
CA LEU A 53 9.19 -6.70 6.27
C LEU A 53 10.44 -6.01 6.83
N ASN A 54 10.33 -5.39 8.00
CA ASN A 54 11.46 -4.73 8.65
C ASN A 54 11.63 -5.25 10.07
N TYR A 55 12.90 -5.45 10.43
CA TYR A 55 13.35 -5.66 11.80
C TYR A 55 14.31 -4.53 12.16
N TRP A 56 14.13 -3.99 13.35
CA TRP A 56 15.05 -3.03 13.95
C TRP A 56 15.42 -3.52 15.34
N GLY A 57 16.72 -3.64 15.60
CA GLY A 57 17.21 -3.99 16.93
C GLY A 57 18.64 -4.49 16.92
N ARG A 58 19.13 -4.75 18.13
CA ARG A 58 20.46 -5.32 18.39
C ARG A 58 20.31 -6.71 19.01
N PHE A 59 21.33 -7.55 18.81
CA PHE A 59 21.45 -8.87 19.43
C PHE A 59 22.30 -8.78 20.70
#